data_AF-A0A067D8A6-F1
#
_entry.id   AF-A0A067D8A6-F1
#
_cell.length_a   1.000
_cell.length_b   1.000
_cell.length_c   1.000
_cell.angle_alpha   90.00
_cell.angle_beta   90.00
_cell.angle_gamma   90.00
#
_symmetry.space_group_name_H-M   'P 1'
#
loop_
_entity.id
_entity.type
_entity.pdbx_description
1 polymer ?
#
loop_
_entity_poly.entity_id
_entity_poly.type
_entity_poly.pdbx_seq_one_letter_code
_entity_poly.pdbx_strand_id
1 'polypeptide(L)'
;MLCKNKGLLEEIVDPLIKVQISPNSLRKFAEIAEKCLREDGDDRPTMRDVLWDLEYALQLQQTARTREPHEDSTTDASSALPFPNVRRFPSYSVSMNEVDMQILRDQDNSISSESKVFSQLGIEDAR
;
A
#
# COMPACT_ATOMS: atom_id res chain seq x y z
N MET A 1 -15.34 7.24 3.08
CA MET A 1 -15.47 5.88 2.50
C MET A 1 -16.93 5.53 2.16
N LEU A 2 -17.52 6.17 1.14
CA LEU A 2 -18.94 5.99 0.80
C LEU A 2 -19.26 4.60 0.22
N CYS A 3 -18.38 4.04 -0.61
CA CYS A 3 -18.60 2.73 -1.23
C CYS A 3 -18.58 1.59 -0.22
N LYS A 4 -17.70 1.66 0.79
CA LYS A 4 -17.67 0.71 1.91
C LYS A 4 -18.98 0.71 2.71
N ASN A 5 -19.46 1.89 3.08
CA ASN A 5 -20.67 2.03 3.89
C ASN A 5 -21.93 1.63 3.13
N LYS A 6 -21.93 1.74 1.80
CA LYS A 6 -23.01 1.30 0.92
C LYS A 6 -22.93 -0.18 0.51
N GLY A 7 -21.87 -0.90 0.90
CA GLY A 7 -21.65 -2.29 0.49
C GLY A 7 -21.25 -2.46 -0.99
N LEU A 8 -20.87 -1.37 -1.67
CA LEU A 8 -20.52 -1.34 -3.10
C LEU A 8 -19.01 -1.52 -3.33
N LEU A 9 -18.33 -2.23 -2.42
CA LEU A 9 -16.88 -2.29 -2.47
C LEU A 9 -16.38 -3.07 -3.70
N GLU A 10 -17.14 -4.05 -4.16
CA GLU A 10 -16.83 -4.84 -5.35
C GLU A 10 -16.95 -4.04 -6.65
N GLU A 11 -17.62 -2.89 -6.66
CA GLU A 11 -17.78 -2.05 -7.85
C GLU A 11 -16.55 -1.16 -8.12
N ILE A 12 -15.78 -0.87 -7.07
CA ILE A 12 -14.58 -0.03 -7.16
C ILE A 12 -13.29 -0.84 -7.30
N VAL A 13 -13.37 -2.17 -7.19
CA VAL A 13 -12.22 -3.07 -7.36
C VAL A 13 -11.88 -3.20 -8.82
N ASP A 14 -10.59 -3.27 -9.13
CA ASP A 14 -10.09 -3.51 -10.47
C ASP A 14 -10.78 -4.77 -11.08
N PRO A 15 -11.41 -4.64 -12.27
CA PRO A 15 -12.13 -5.74 -12.91
C PRO A 15 -11.31 -7.02 -13.08
N LEU A 16 -9.99 -6.92 -13.25
CA LEU A 16 -9.09 -8.07 -13.46
C LEU A 16 -8.90 -8.92 -12.20
N ILE A 17 -9.02 -8.32 -11.02
CA ILE A 17 -8.83 -9.03 -9.73
C ILE A 17 -10.14 -9.24 -8.99
N LYS A 18 -11.23 -8.59 -9.40
CA LYS A 18 -12.56 -8.69 -8.78
C LYS A 18 -13.04 -10.13 -8.56
N VAL A 19 -12.75 -11.03 -9.51
CA VAL A 19 -13.15 -12.44 -9.43
C VAL A 19 -12.19 -13.28 -8.56
N GLN A 20 -10.96 -12.80 -8.35
CA GLN A 20 -9.90 -13.55 -7.70
C GLN A 20 -9.76 -13.24 -6.21
N ILE A 21 -10.28 -12.09 -5.77
CA ILE A 21 -10.15 -11.60 -4.40
C ILE A 21 -11.24 -12.17 -3.50
N SER A 22 -10.87 -12.56 -2.28
CA SER A 22 -11.83 -13.03 -1.28
C SER A 22 -12.55 -11.83 -0.68
N PRO A 23 -13.87 -11.92 -0.45
CA PRO A 23 -14.65 -10.80 0.09
C PRO A 23 -14.16 -10.35 1.48
N ASN A 24 -13.62 -11.30 2.27
CA ASN A 24 -13.04 -11.01 3.58
C ASN A 24 -11.73 -10.24 3.48
N SER A 25 -10.83 -10.65 2.57
CA SER A 25 -9.58 -9.94 2.32
C SER A 25 -9.86 -8.53 1.81
N LEU A 26 -10.79 -8.40 0.85
CA LEU A 26 -11.20 -7.13 0.28
C LEU A 26 -11.77 -6.17 1.33
N ARG A 27 -12.66 -6.65 2.19
CA ARG A 27 -13.23 -5.85 3.29
C ARG A 27 -12.15 -5.35 4.25
N LYS A 28 -11.21 -6.23 4.62
CA LYS A 28 -10.09 -5.85 5.49
C LYS A 28 -9.20 -4.81 4.82
N PHE A 29 -8.92 -4.96 3.53
CA PHE A 29 -8.15 -3.97 2.77
C PHE A 29 -8.82 -2.58 2.76
N ALA A 30 -10.14 -2.54 2.56
CA ALA A 30 -10.90 -1.29 2.66
C ALA A 30 -10.86 -0.67 4.05
N GLU A 31 -10.92 -1.46 5.13
CA GLU A 31 -10.74 -0.93 6.49
C GLU A 31 -9.39 -0.25 6.68
N ILE A 32 -8.31 -0.83 6.13
CA ILE A 32 -6.97 -0.24 6.17
C ILE A 32 -6.96 1.08 5.42
N ALA A 33 -7.44 1.08 4.16
CA ALA A 33 -7.49 2.27 3.32
C ALA A 33 -8.32 3.39 3.97
N GLU A 34 -9.43 3.05 4.64
CA GLU A 34 -10.24 4.02 5.38
C GLU A 34 -9.45 4.72 6.49
N LYS A 35 -8.73 3.94 7.31
CA LYS A 35 -7.94 4.50 8.42
C LYS A 35 -6.79 5.35 7.90
N CYS A 36 -6.11 4.92 6.83
CA CYS A 36 -5.02 5.68 6.23
C CYS A 36 -5.47 7.02 5.62
N LEU A 37 -6.73 7.11 5.18
CA LEU A 37 -7.32 8.29 4.56
C LEU A 37 -8.12 9.16 5.53
N ARG A 38 -7.98 8.96 6.85
CA ARG A 38 -8.55 9.85 7.87
C ARG A 38 -8.03 11.27 7.68
N GLU A 39 -8.90 12.26 7.87
CA GLU A 39 -8.54 13.67 7.78
C GLU A 39 -7.48 14.01 8.84
N ASP A 40 -7.75 13.63 10.09
CA ASP A 40 -6.84 13.78 11.22
C ASP A 40 -5.67 12.80 11.15
N GLY A 41 -4.46 13.33 11.25
CA GLY A 41 -3.22 12.54 11.20
C GLY A 41 -3.05 11.59 12.38
N ASP A 42 -3.55 11.99 13.56
CA ASP A 42 -3.44 11.20 14.79
C ASP A 42 -4.30 9.92 14.76
N ASP A 43 -5.35 9.91 13.92
CA ASP A 43 -6.20 8.73 13.69
C ASP A 43 -5.60 7.76 12.67
N ARG A 44 -4.55 8.17 11.94
CA ARG A 44 -3.92 7.33 10.92
C ARG A 44 -3.05 6.26 11.59
N PRO A 45 -3.11 5.01 11.11
CA PRO A 45 -2.32 3.94 11.68
C PRO A 45 -0.84 4.15 11.42
N THR A 46 0.01 3.59 12.30
CA THR A 46 1.44 3.54 11.99
C THR A 46 1.70 2.57 10.84
N MET A 47 2.80 2.75 10.11
CA MET A 47 3.16 1.81 9.03
C MET A 47 3.35 0.37 9.52
N ARG A 48 3.65 0.15 10.80
CA ARG A 48 3.71 -1.18 11.41
C ARG A 48 2.31 -1.81 11.51
N ASP A 49 1.33 -1.04 11.97
CA ASP A 49 -0.05 -1.51 12.08
C ASP A 49 -0.64 -1.80 10.70
N VAL A 50 -0.33 -0.95 9.71
CA VAL A 50 -0.69 -1.18 8.30
C VAL A 50 -0.12 -2.50 7.80
N LEU A 51 1.17 -2.78 8.08
CA LEU A 51 1.80 -4.03 7.65
C LEU A 51 1.10 -5.25 8.26
N TRP A 52 0.82 -5.22 9.57
CA TRP A 52 0.10 -6.30 10.23
C TRP A 52 -1.32 -6.51 9.68
N ASP A 53 -2.07 -5.42 9.44
CA ASP A 53 -3.39 -5.53 8.85
C ASP A 53 -3.33 -6.12 7.42
N LEU A 54 -2.28 -5.82 6.64
CA LEU A 54 -2.06 -6.37 5.30
C LEU A 54 -1.68 -7.87 5.34
N GLU A 55 -0.82 -8.28 6.28
CA GLU A 55 -0.51 -9.70 6.50
C GLU A 55 -1.78 -10.48 6.85
N TYR A 56 -2.64 -9.91 7.70
CA TYR A 56 -3.93 -10.50 8.03
C TYR A 56 -4.88 -10.56 6.82
N ALA A 57 -4.96 -9.49 6.02
CA ALA A 57 -5.74 -9.49 4.79
C ALA A 57 -5.27 -10.57 3.80
N LEU A 58 -3.96 -10.81 3.70
CA LEU A 58 -3.38 -11.88 2.89
C LEU A 58 -3.77 -13.26 3.41
N GLN A 59 -3.74 -13.48 4.73
CA GLN A 59 -4.17 -14.74 5.32
C GLN A 59 -5.65 -15.04 5.02
N LEU A 60 -6.52 -14.03 5.05
CA LEU A 60 -7.93 -14.15 4.65
C LEU A 60 -8.11 -14.50 3.17
N GLN A 61 -7.18 -14.08 2.30
CA GLN A 61 -7.20 -14.45 0.88
C GLN A 61 -6.80 -15.92 0.69
N GLN A 62 -5.76 -16.37 1.39
CA GLN A 62 -5.23 -17.73 1.27
C GLN A 62 -6.20 -18.78 1.80
N THR A 63 -6.75 -18.54 3.00
CA THR A 63 -7.72 -19.45 3.63
C THR A 63 -9.00 -19.63 2.81
N ALA A 64 -9.42 -18.62 2.04
CA ALA A 64 -10.54 -18.74 1.12
C ALA A 64 -10.21 -19.70 -0.05
N ARG A 65 -9.00 -19.61 -0.61
CA ARG A 65 -8.56 -20.48 -1.73
C ARG A 65 -8.35 -21.94 -1.31
N THR A 66 -7.95 -22.18 -0.07
CA THR A 66 -7.73 -23.55 0.45
C THR A 66 -9.03 -24.29 0.77
N ARG A 67 -10.19 -23.60 0.80
CA ARG A 67 -11.49 -24.17 1.18
C ARG A 67 -12.37 -24.61 0.00
N GLU A 68 -11.86 -24.56 -1.23
CA GLU A 68 -12.55 -25.19 -2.37
C GLU A 68 -12.73 -26.70 -2.09
N PRO A 69 -13.89 -27.31 -2.42
CA PRO A 69 -14.14 -28.72 -2.12
C PRO A 69 -13.23 -29.59 -2.99
N HIS A 70 -12.13 -30.04 -2.40
CA HIS A 70 -11.28 -31.07 -2.98
C HIS A 70 -12.02 -32.40 -2.89
N GLU A 71 -12.42 -32.96 -4.04
CA GLU A 71 -12.74 -34.39 -4.12
C GLU A 71 -11.48 -35.19 -3.79
N ASP A 72 -11.63 -36.16 -2.90
CA ASP A 72 -10.58 -37.00 -2.30
C ASP A 72 -9.33 -37.19 -3.17
N SER A 73 -8.19 -36.74 -2.65
CA SER A 73 -6.93 -37.38 -3.00
C SER A 73 -5.90 -37.19 -1.89
N THR A 74 -5.68 -38.28 -1.18
CA THR A 74 -4.57 -38.49 -0.24
C THR A 74 -3.24 -38.34 -0.96
N THR A 75 -2.36 -37.46 -0.52
CA THR A 75 -0.94 -37.73 -0.17
C THR A 75 -0.11 -36.45 0.03
N ASP A 76 0.38 -36.34 1.25
CA ASP A 76 1.73 -35.92 1.68
C ASP A 76 2.25 -34.48 1.46
N ALA A 77 3.02 -34.09 2.47
CA ALA A 77 3.52 -32.78 2.80
C ALA A 77 4.49 -32.20 1.77
N SER A 78 4.27 -30.93 1.44
CA SER A 78 5.35 -29.94 1.26
C SER A 78 4.76 -28.55 1.38
N SER A 79 4.86 -27.98 2.57
CA SER A 79 4.76 -26.55 2.83
C SER A 79 5.95 -25.83 2.18
N ALA A 80 5.93 -25.71 0.85
CA ALA A 80 6.82 -24.87 0.08
C ALA A 80 5.97 -23.77 -0.55
N LEU A 81 5.91 -22.62 0.12
CA LEU A 81 5.21 -21.44 -0.35
C LEU A 81 5.97 -20.83 -1.54
N PRO A 82 5.39 -20.72 -2.75
CA PRO A 82 5.90 -19.81 -3.75
C PRO A 82 5.44 -18.42 -3.31
N PHE A 83 6.36 -17.61 -2.78
CA PHE A 83 6.15 -16.17 -2.73
C PHE A 83 5.73 -15.72 -4.14
N PRO A 84 4.60 -15.02 -4.32
CA PRO A 84 4.30 -14.44 -5.61
C PRO A 84 5.46 -13.50 -5.94
N ASN A 85 6.16 -13.80 -7.03
CA ASN A 85 7.23 -12.97 -7.55
C ASN A 85 6.69 -11.54 -7.66
N VAL A 86 7.06 -10.69 -6.70
CA VAL A 86 6.86 -9.25 -6.83
C VAL A 86 7.74 -8.87 -8.01
N ARG A 87 7.13 -8.76 -9.20
CA ARG A 87 7.83 -8.20 -10.36
C ARG A 87 8.26 -6.82 -9.92
N ARG A 88 9.56 -6.67 -9.69
CA ARG A 88 10.18 -5.37 -9.42
C ARG A 88 9.79 -4.50 -10.61
N PHE A 89 8.89 -3.55 -10.38
CA PHE A 89 8.60 -2.52 -11.38
C PHE A 89 9.94 -1.88 -11.75
N PRO A 90 10.24 -1.67 -13.04
CA PRO A 90 11.41 -0.91 -13.41
C PRO A 90 11.33 0.41 -12.66
N SER A 91 12.37 0.76 -11.91
CA SER A 91 12.53 2.14 -11.46
C SER A 91 12.67 2.94 -12.76
N TYR A 92 11.57 3.54 -13.22
CA TYR A 92 11.61 4.46 -14.34
C TYR A 92 12.24 5.74 -13.80
N SER A 93 13.57 5.74 -13.70
CA SER A 93 14.32 6.97 -13.63
C SER A 93 14.13 7.66 -14.98
N VAL A 94 13.23 8.63 -15.03
CA VAL A 94 13.14 9.55 -16.17
C VAL A 94 14.50 10.22 -16.28
N SER A 95 15.28 9.85 -17.30
CA SER A 95 16.46 10.61 -17.66
C SER A 95 15.94 11.89 -18.30
N MET A 96 15.81 12.95 -17.51
CA MET A 96 15.42 14.27 -18.01
C MET A 96 16.42 14.68 -19.08
N ASN A 97 15.93 14.82 -20.31
CA ASN A 97 16.65 15.38 -21.44
C ASN A 97 16.64 16.91 -21.35
N GLU A 98 17.73 17.53 -21.79
CA GLU A 98 18.04 18.98 -21.68
C GLU A 98 16.92 19.91 -22.19
N VAL A 99 16.03 19.41 -23.05
CA VAL A 99 14.96 20.17 -23.70
C VAL A 99 13.76 20.46 -22.78
N ASP A 100 13.60 19.73 -21.67
CA ASP A 100 12.48 19.94 -20.72
C ASP A 100 12.83 20.89 -19.56
N MET A 101 14.11 21.31 -19.46
CA MET A 101 14.58 22.31 -18.49
C MET A 101 14.17 23.76 -18.81
N GLN A 102 13.41 23.98 -19.89
CA GLN A 102 13.04 25.32 -20.35
C GLN A 102 11.65 25.80 -19.87
N ILE A 103 10.85 24.95 -19.22
CA ILE A 103 9.48 25.31 -18.76
C ILE A 103 9.46 25.84 -17.30
N LEU A 104 10.60 25.83 -16.59
CA LEU A 104 10.69 26.34 -15.20
C LEU A 104 11.66 27.52 -15.02
N ARG A 105 12.22 28.06 -16.10
CA ARG A 105 12.87 29.37 -16.04
C ARG A 105 11.79 30.44 -16.13
N ASP A 106 11.20 30.76 -14.99
CA ASP A 106 10.77 32.10 -14.58
C ASP A 106 9.77 32.02 -13.41
N GLN A 107 10.22 31.55 -12.24
CA GLN A 107 9.85 32.19 -10.98
C GLN A 107 10.77 31.76 -9.83
N ASP A 108 11.19 32.79 -9.12
CA ASP A 108 12.24 32.82 -8.13
C ASP A 108 11.80 32.16 -6.80
N ASN A 109 12.80 31.57 -6.14
CA ASN A 109 12.93 31.33 -4.70
C ASN A 109 12.26 30.10 -4.04
N SER A 110 13.17 29.21 -3.58
CA SER A 110 13.06 28.18 -2.53
C SER A 110 12.42 26.82 -2.85
N ILE A 111 13.09 26.01 -3.67
CA ILE A 111 13.06 24.55 -3.45
C ILE A 111 14.07 24.26 -2.33
N SER A 112 13.55 24.13 -1.11
CA SER A 112 14.32 23.81 0.09
C SER A 112 14.93 22.42 -0.04
N SER A 113 16.24 22.36 -0.31
CA SER A 113 17.03 21.14 -0.27
C SER A 113 16.87 20.44 1.09
N GLU A 114 16.37 19.20 1.07
CA GLU A 114 16.02 18.38 2.26
C GLU A 114 17.22 18.10 3.20
N SER A 115 18.44 18.41 2.77
CA SER A 115 19.66 18.33 3.60
C SER A 115 19.86 19.49 4.58
N LYS A 116 19.05 20.57 4.51
CA LYS A 116 19.19 21.75 5.38
C LYS A 116 18.33 21.74 6.65
N VAL A 117 17.38 20.81 6.80
CA VAL A 117 16.43 20.81 7.92
C VAL A 117 17.06 20.35 9.25
N PHE A 118 18.19 19.65 9.21
CA PHE A 118 18.84 19.13 10.43
C PHE A 118 20.02 19.97 10.95
N SER A 119 20.40 21.06 10.28
CA SER A 119 21.49 21.93 10.75
C SER A 119 21.05 23.06 11.70
N GLN A 120 19.76 23.14 12.06
CA GLN A 120 19.22 24.24 12.89
C GLN A 120 18.73 23.83 14.29
N LEU A 121 19.03 22.61 14.74
CA LEU A 121 18.92 22.29 16.17
C LEU A 121 20.23 22.68 16.86
N GLY A 122 20.38 23.99 17.08
CA GLY A 122 21.31 24.51 18.07
C GLY A 122 20.86 24.04 19.45
N ILE A 123 21.68 23.22 20.10
CA ILE A 123 21.49 22.88 21.51
C ILE A 123 21.99 24.09 22.30
N GLU A 124 21.11 25.06 22.50
CA GLU A 124 21.29 26.13 23.46
C GLU A 124 19.91 26.61 23.92
N ASP A 125 19.34 25.95 24.93
CA ASP A 125 18.94 26.59 26.19
C ASP A 125 18.23 25.56 27.09
N ALA A 126 18.89 25.15 28.17
CA ALA A 126 18.27 24.52 29.34
C ALA A 126 19.20 24.79 30.53
N ARG A 127 19.07 26.00 31.06
CA ARG A 127 19.58 26.35 32.39
C ARG A 127 18.77 25.65 33.49
#